data_AF-A0A090RN83-F1
#
_entry.id   AF-A0A090RN83-F1
#
_cell.length_a   1.000
_cell.length_b   1.000
_cell.length_c   1.000
_cell.angle_alpha   90.00
_cell.angle_beta   90.00
_cell.angle_gamma   90.00
#
_symmetry.space_group_name_H-M   'P 1'
#
loop_
_entity.id
_entity.type
_entity.pdbx_description
1 polymer ?
#
loop_
_entity_poly.entity_id
_entity_poly.type
_entity_poly.pdbx_seq_one_letter_code
_entity_poly.pdbx_strand_id
1 'polypeptide(L)'
;MASDILSVSVVFLAAAVVAVPIAQRLGLGSVLGYLLAGIAIGPWGLRLIDDVDAILHFAEFGVVLLLFLIGLELNRKSCGRCASRFWAWGAVRY
;
A
#
# COMPACT_ATOMS: atom_id res chain seq x y z
N MET A 1 -14.89 2.01 38.76
CA MET A 1 -14.09 3.13 38.21
C MET A 1 -13.02 2.64 37.25
N ALA A 2 -11.95 1.93 37.67
CA ALA A 2 -10.92 1.44 36.72
C ALA A 2 -11.43 0.36 35.74
N SER A 3 -12.34 -0.50 36.18
CA SER A 3 -12.99 -1.53 35.35
C SER A 3 -13.84 -0.95 34.22
N ASP A 4 -14.43 0.23 34.44
CA ASP A 4 -15.27 0.92 33.45
C ASP A 4 -14.43 1.49 32.32
N ILE A 5 -13.25 2.04 32.63
CA ILE A 5 -12.35 2.65 31.64
C ILE A 5 -11.73 1.60 30.73
N LEU A 6 -11.37 0.43 31.27
CA LEU A 6 -10.90 -0.72 30.49
C LEU A 6 -11.99 -1.27 29.58
N SER A 7 -13.21 -1.42 30.10
CA SER A 7 -14.35 -1.94 29.32
C SER A 7 -14.74 -0.99 28.19
N VAL A 8 -14.80 0.32 28.45
CA VAL A 8 -15.09 1.34 27.43
C VAL A 8 -13.99 1.39 26.38
N SER A 9 -12.71 1.38 26.79
CA SER A 9 -11.59 1.41 25.86
C SER A 9 -11.57 0.18 24.94
N VAL A 10 -11.81 -1.02 25.48
CA VAL A 10 -11.86 -2.26 24.69
C VAL A 10 -13.04 -2.25 23.70
N VAL A 11 -14.21 -1.78 24.12
CA VAL A 11 -15.38 -1.68 23.24
C VAL A 11 -15.14 -0.65 22.13
N PHE A 12 -14.50 0.49 22.43
CA PHE A 12 -14.19 1.52 21.44
C PHE A 12 -13.14 1.04 20.43
N LEU A 13 -12.08 0.37 20.90
CA LEU A 13 -11.07 -0.23 20.03
C LEU A 13 -11.69 -1.31 19.11
N ALA A 14 -12.53 -2.18 19.68
CA ALA A 14 -13.20 -3.24 18.94
C ALA A 14 -14.18 -2.68 17.88
N ALA A 15 -14.97 -1.66 18.24
CA ALA A 15 -15.90 -1.01 17.32
C ALA A 15 -15.16 -0.36 16.15
N ALA A 16 -14.06 0.33 16.43
CA ALA A 16 -13.29 1.02 15.41
C ALA A 16 -12.49 0.05 14.51
N VAL A 17 -11.94 -1.04 15.07
CA VAL A 17 -11.30 -2.13 14.30
C VAL A 17 -12.30 -2.83 13.36
N VAL A 18 -13.59 -2.86 13.70
CA VAL A 18 -14.63 -3.49 12.87
C VAL A 18 -15.23 -2.51 11.85
N ALA A 19 -15.48 -1.26 12.23
CA ALA A 19 -16.08 -0.25 11.35
C ALA A 19 -15.17 0.13 10.18
N VAL A 20 -13.87 0.24 10.43
CA VAL A 20 -12.85 0.63 9.45
C VAL A 20 -12.72 -0.32 8.23
N PRO A 21 -12.57 -1.64 8.40
CA PRO A 21 -12.53 -2.58 7.28
C PRO A 21 -13.88 -2.76 6.58
N ILE A 22 -15.01 -2.55 7.28
CA ILE A 22 -16.34 -2.59 6.67
C ILE A 22 -16.51 -1.43 5.68
N ALA A 23 -16.04 -0.23 6.03
CA ALA A 23 -16.05 0.92 5.12
C ALA A 23 -15.14 0.71 3.90
N GLN A 24 -13.99 0.04 4.06
CA GLN A 24 -13.09 -0.28 2.95
C GLN A 24 -13.64 -1.34 1.98
N ARG A 25 -14.52 -2.22 2.47
CA ARG A 25 -15.15 -3.26 1.65
C ARG A 25 -16.22 -2.76 0.68
N LEU A 26 -16.57 -1.46 0.71
CA LEU A 26 -17.51 -0.84 -0.22
C LEU A 26 -17.00 -0.67 -1.67
N GLY A 27 -15.87 -1.30 -2.04
CA GLY A 27 -15.65 -1.72 -3.44
C GLY A 27 -14.85 -0.77 -4.33
N LEU A 28 -13.85 -0.07 -3.78
CA LEU A 28 -12.85 0.62 -4.59
C LEU A 28 -11.73 -0.39 -4.92
N GLY A 29 -11.26 -0.43 -6.18
CA GLY A 29 -10.35 -1.48 -6.69
C GLY A 29 -9.19 -1.83 -5.76
N SER A 30 -8.61 -3.03 -5.87
CA SER A 30 -7.71 -3.63 -4.85
C SER A 30 -6.68 -2.65 -4.24
N VAL A 31 -6.02 -1.82 -5.05
CA VAL A 31 -5.08 -0.78 -4.60
C VAL A 31 -5.76 0.33 -3.79
N LEU A 32 -6.91 0.84 -4.24
CA LEU A 32 -7.70 1.83 -3.51
C LEU A 32 -8.28 1.25 -2.20
N GLY A 33 -8.63 -0.04 -2.19
CA GLY A 33 -9.06 -0.74 -0.98
C GLY A 33 -7.96 -0.80 0.09
N TYR A 34 -6.72 -1.13 -0.30
CA TYR A 34 -5.55 -1.09 0.59
C TYR A 34 -5.13 0.33 1.00
N LEU A 35 -5.44 1.34 0.20
CA LEU A 35 -5.17 2.73 0.55
C LEU A 35 -6.17 3.25 1.59
N LEU A 36 -7.46 3.02 1.37
CA LEU A 36 -8.50 3.34 2.36
C LEU A 36 -8.31 2.53 3.65
N ALA A 37 -7.92 1.25 3.49
CA ALA A 37 -6.92 0.54 4.28
C ALA A 37 -6.24 1.31 5.42
N GLY A 38 -5.07 1.80 5.02
CA GLY A 38 -4.16 2.53 5.85
C GLY A 38 -4.68 3.89 6.28
N ILE A 39 -5.54 4.57 5.51
CA ILE A 39 -6.09 5.87 5.92
C ILE A 39 -6.98 5.72 7.16
N ALA A 40 -7.83 4.70 7.18
CA ALA A 40 -8.75 4.50 8.29
C ALA A 40 -8.10 3.82 9.51
N ILE A 41 -7.01 3.07 9.32
CA ILE A 41 -6.21 2.52 10.44
C ILE A 41 -5.17 3.54 10.94
N GLY A 42 -4.71 4.44 10.08
CA GLY A 42 -3.67 5.41 10.33
C GLY A 42 -4.10 6.59 11.22
N PRO A 43 -3.25 7.63 11.32
CA PRO A 43 -3.44 8.74 12.25
C PRO A 43 -4.71 9.55 12.01
N TRP A 44 -5.31 9.46 10.81
CA TRP A 44 -6.56 10.14 10.45
C TRP A 44 -7.83 9.32 10.76
N GLY A 45 -7.68 8.05 11.13
CA GLY A 45 -8.80 7.18 11.50
C GLY A 45 -8.71 6.72 12.96
N LEU A 46 -8.20 5.51 13.18
CA LEU A 46 -8.09 4.86 14.49
C LEU A 46 -7.00 5.44 15.42
N ARG A 47 -6.06 6.25 14.90
CA ARG A 47 -4.88 6.75 15.65
C ARG A 47 -4.11 5.64 16.38
N LEU A 48 -4.07 4.45 15.79
CA LEU A 48 -3.35 3.31 16.37
C LEU A 48 -1.83 3.41 16.13
N ILE A 49 -1.43 4.27 15.18
CA ILE A 49 -0.04 4.57 14.85
C ILE A 49 0.10 6.08 14.74
N ASP A 50 0.73 6.71 15.74
CA ASP A 50 1.04 8.15 15.77
C ASP A 50 2.45 8.44 15.20
N ASP A 51 3.29 7.42 15.01
CA ASP A 51 4.67 7.56 14.49
C ASP A 51 4.71 7.61 12.96
N VAL A 52 4.40 8.80 12.42
CA VAL A 52 4.45 9.09 10.98
C VAL A 52 5.84 8.83 10.40
N ASP A 53 6.91 9.15 11.13
CA ASP A 53 8.30 8.90 10.72
C ASP A 53 8.61 7.41 10.50
N ALA A 54 8.09 6.53 11.35
CA ALA A 54 8.29 5.09 11.22
C ALA A 54 7.56 4.54 9.98
N ILE A 55 6.36 5.05 9.70
CA ILE A 55 5.59 4.68 8.51
C ILE A 55 6.30 5.13 7.22
N LEU A 56 6.86 6.35 7.19
CA LEU A 56 7.60 6.86 6.03
C LEU A 56 8.82 6.00 5.71
N HIS A 57 9.67 5.72 6.71
CA HIS A 57 10.84 4.85 6.51
C HIS A 57 10.41 3.47 5.99
N PHE A 58 9.35 2.89 6.54
CA PHE A 58 8.84 1.59 6.08
C PHE A 58 8.32 1.64 4.63
N ALA A 59 7.67 2.74 4.23
CA ALA A 59 7.22 2.95 2.86
C ALA A 59 8.39 3.08 1.88
N GLU A 60 9.46 3.77 2.26
CA GLU A 60 10.69 3.89 1.45
C GLU A 60 11.30 2.49 1.18
N PHE A 61 11.39 1.64 2.20
CA PHE A 61 11.83 0.24 2.02
C PHE A 61 10.92 -0.55 1.08
N GLY A 62 9.60 -0.35 1.18
CA GLY A 62 8.61 -1.01 0.31
C GLY A 62 8.76 -0.63 -1.17
N VAL A 63 9.03 0.64 -1.46
CA VAL A 63 9.29 1.11 -2.84
C VAL A 63 10.58 0.50 -3.39
N VAL A 64 11.65 0.42 -2.58
CA VAL A 64 12.90 -0.23 -3.00
C VAL A 64 12.67 -1.70 -3.32
N LEU A 65 11.90 -2.43 -2.51
CA LEU A 65 11.54 -3.82 -2.77
C LEU A 65 10.71 -3.98 -4.05
N LEU A 66 9.77 -3.07 -4.32
CA LEU A 66 8.98 -3.06 -5.55
C LEU A 66 9.87 -2.84 -6.78
N LEU A 67 10.77 -1.86 -6.73
CA LEU A 67 11.74 -1.61 -7.80
C LEU A 67 12.68 -2.80 -8.01
N PHE A 68 13.10 -3.45 -6.93
CA PHE A 68 13.89 -4.68 -6.99
C PHE A 68 13.11 -5.82 -7.67
N LEU A 69 11.86 -6.05 -7.28
CA LEU A 69 10.99 -7.06 -7.89
C LEU A 69 10.74 -6.78 -9.38
N ILE A 70 10.48 -5.52 -9.74
CA ILE A 70 10.37 -5.10 -11.14
C ILE A 70 11.68 -5.36 -11.88
N GLY A 71 12.83 -5.05 -11.26
CA GLY A 71 14.15 -5.37 -11.80
C GLY A 71 14.35 -6.86 -12.06
N LEU A 72 13.89 -7.74 -11.14
CA LEU A 72 13.92 -9.19 -11.31
C LEU A 72 12.98 -9.68 -12.42
N GLU A 73 11.80 -9.07 -12.57
CA GLU A 73 10.83 -9.39 -13.63
C GLU A 73 11.35 -8.96 -15.01
N LEU A 74 11.97 -7.79 -15.11
CA LEU A 74 12.59 -7.27 -16.33
C LEU A 74 13.77 -8.14 -16.80
N ASN A 75 14.51 -8.74 -15.87
CA ASN A 75 15.56 -9.71 -16.19
C ASN A 75 15.00 -11.00 -16.84
N ARG A 76 13.76 -11.39 -16.54
CA ARG A 76 13.14 -12.60 -17.11
C ARG A 76 12.48 -12.35 -18.47
N LYS A 77 12.09 -11.11 -18.80
CA LYS A 77 11.31 -10.79 -20.01
C LYS A 77 12.02 -9.98 -21.10
N SER A 78 13.31 -9.67 -20.97
CA SER A 78 14.10 -9.15 -22.12
C SER A 78 14.42 -10.27 -23.11
N CYS A 79 13.37 -10.76 -23.76
CA CYS A 79 13.53 -11.46 -25.02
C CYS A 79 14.09 -10.45 -26.02
N GLY A 80 15.29 -10.71 -26.56
CA GLY A 80 15.99 -9.87 -27.54
C GLY A 80 15.21 -9.56 -28.84
N ARG A 81 13.93 -9.90 -28.93
CA ARG A 81 13.00 -9.54 -30.01
C ARG A 81 12.35 -8.15 -29.86
N CYS A 82 12.31 -7.55 -28.67
CA CYS A 82 11.83 -6.17 -28.53
C CYS A 82 12.89 -5.14 -28.94
N ALA A 83 14.18 -5.47 -28.79
CA ALA A 83 15.29 -4.62 -29.20
C ALA A 83 15.31 -4.39 -30.72
N SER A 84 15.03 -5.42 -31.53
CA SER A 84 15.03 -5.28 -32.99
C SER A 84 13.88 -4.40 -33.51
N ARG A 85 12.75 -4.31 -32.79
CA ARG A 85 11.59 -3.51 -33.21
C ARG A 85 11.74 -2.02 -32.84
N PHE A 86 12.51 -1.70 -31.80
CA PHE A 86 12.89 -0.32 -31.51
C PHE A 86 13.96 0.20 -32.48
N TRP A 87 14.97 -0.62 -32.80
CA TRP A 87 16.02 -0.25 -33.76
C TRP A 87 15.46 -0.04 -35.18
N ALA A 88 14.48 -0.86 -35.59
CA ALA A 88 13.79 -0.70 -36.87
C ALA A 88 12.93 0.58 -36.97
N TRP A 89 12.36 1.06 -35.85
CA TRP A 89 11.59 2.31 -35.83
C TRP A 89 12.46 3.56 -35.74
N GLY A 90 13.64 3.45 -35.12
CA GLY A 90 14.66 4.48 -35.16
C GLY A 90 15.10 4.75 -36.61
N ALA A 91 15.50 3.71 -37.33
CA ALA A 91 16.09 3.82 -38.66
C ALA A 91 15.16 4.36 -39.78
N VAL A 92 13.86 4.47 -39.52
CA VAL A 92 12.85 5.00 -40.47
C VAL A 92 12.55 6.48 -40.23
N ARG A 93 13.05 7.09 -39.14
CA ARG A 93 12.78 8.50 -38.81
C ARG A 93 14.02 9.40 -38.74
N TYR A 94 15.20 8.93 -39.17
CA TYR A 94 16.37 9.76 -39.42
C TYR A 94 16.98 9.46 -40.80
#